data_AF-A0A484DGC5-F1
#
_entry.id   AF-A0A484DGC5-F1
#
_cell.length_a   1.000
_cell.length_b   1.000
_cell.length_c   1.000
_cell.angle_alpha   90.00
_cell.angle_beta   90.00
_cell.angle_gamma   90.00
#
_symmetry.space_group_name_H-M   'P 1'
#
loop_
_entity.id
_entity.type
_entity.pdbx_description
1 polymer ?
#
loop_
_entity_poly.entity_id
_entity_poly.type
_entity_poly.pdbx_seq_one_letter_code
_entity_poly.pdbx_strand_id
1 'polypeptide(L)' 'MQLLEENIVTFVKNELKKIQKVLSPDYPESQREDEDEEQRSSREAFLKITLHFLRKMKQDELADCLQSRSPAGV' A
#
# COMPACT_ATOMS: atom_id res chain seq x y z
N MET A 1 -5.77 -15.69 19.03
CA MET A 1 -6.46 -15.18 17.83
C MET A 1 -6.65 -13.67 17.87
N GLN A 2 -7.22 -13.10 18.95
CA GLN A 2 -7.47 -11.64 19.07
C GLN A 2 -6.22 -10.77 18.77
N LEU A 3 -5.06 -11.12 19.34
CA LEU A 3 -3.81 -10.38 19.09
C LEU A 3 -3.38 -10.37 17.62
N LEU A 4 -3.57 -11.49 16.90
CA LEU A 4 -3.22 -11.57 15.48
C LEU A 4 -4.13 -10.69 14.64
N GLU A 5 -5.44 -10.71 14.93
CA GLU A 5 -6.42 -9.87 14.27
C GLU A 5 -6.13 -8.38 14.51
N GLU A 6 -5.85 -7.99 15.75
CA GLU A 6 -5.48 -6.61 16.11
C GLU A 6 -4.20 -6.15 15.39
N ASN A 7 -3.19 -7.01 15.31
CA ASN A 7 -1.95 -6.72 14.59
C ASN A 7 -2.19 -6.55 13.09
N ILE A 8 -2.98 -7.43 12.47
CA ILE A 8 -3.32 -7.34 11.05
C ILE A 8 -4.14 -6.08 10.78
N VAL A 9 -5.16 -5.78 11.58
CA VAL A 9 -6.00 -4.58 11.43
C VAL A 9 -5.14 -3.31 11.56
N THR A 10 -4.19 -3.30 12.50
CA THR A 10 -3.26 -2.18 12.67
C THR A 10 -2.35 -2.01 11.46
N PHE A 11 -1.78 -3.11 10.96
CA PHE A 11 -0.96 -3.12 9.75
C PHE A 11 -1.75 -2.56 8.55
N VAL A 12 -2.94 -3.10 8.29
CA VAL A 12 -3.83 -2.67 7.19
C VAL A 12 -4.14 -1.17 7.30
N LYS A 13 -4.49 -0.68 8.49
CA LYS A 13 -4.75 0.75 8.71
C LYS A 13 -3.53 1.62 8.42
N ASN A 14 -2.34 1.17 8.82
CA ASN A 14 -1.10 1.91 8.57
C ASN A 14 -0.75 1.94 7.08
N GLU A 15 -0.85 0.82 6.39
CA GLU A 15 -0.56 0.74 4.96
C GLU A 15 -1.58 1.52 4.11
N LEU A 16 -2.87 1.50 4.47
CA LEU A 16 -3.88 2.34 3.81
C LEU A 16 -3.57 3.83 3.95
N LYS A 17 -3.10 4.29 5.13
CA LYS A 17 -2.66 5.68 5.31
C LYS A 17 -1.45 6.00 4.42
N LYS A 18 -0.51 5.09 4.25
CA LYS A 18 0.63 5.27 3.34
C LYS A 18 0.17 5.37 1.88
N ILE A 19 -0.76 4.52 1.45
CA ILE A 19 -1.36 4.57 0.11
C ILE A 19 -2.04 5.91 -0.15
N GLN A 20 -2.84 6.42 0.80
CA GLN A 20 -3.44 7.76 0.68
C GLN A 20 -2.39 8.85 0.50
N LYS A 21 -1.27 8.76 1.23
CA LYS A 21 -0.16 9.68 1.05
C LYS A 21 0.49 9.54 -0.33
N VAL A 22 0.75 8.32 -0.82
CA VAL A 22 1.29 8.09 -2.17
C VAL A 22 0.41 8.71 -3.26
N LEU A 23 -0.90 8.66 -3.09
CA LEU A 23 -1.86 9.28 -4.01
C LEU A 23 -1.93 10.81 -3.87
N SER A 24 -1.44 11.38 -2.76
CA SER A 24 -1.30 12.83 -2.61
C SER A 24 -0.15 13.34 -3.49
N PRO A 25 -0.32 14.45 -4.22
CA PRO A 25 0.74 15.04 -5.03
C PRO A 25 1.94 15.57 -4.20
N ASP A 26 1.74 15.83 -2.90
CA ASP A 26 2.76 16.44 -2.02
C ASP A 26 3.60 15.44 -1.21
N TYR A 27 3.54 14.13 -1.52
CA TYR A 27 4.22 13.13 -0.71
C TYR A 27 5.68 12.91 -1.14
N PRO A 28 6.67 13.24 -0.29
CA PRO A 28 8.08 13.07 -0.64
C PRO A 28 8.46 11.59 -0.76
N GLU A 29 9.14 11.24 -1.86
CA GLU A 29 9.61 9.88 -2.13
C GLU A 29 10.62 9.38 -1.09
N SER A 30 11.32 10.29 -0.40
CA SER A 30 12.38 10.01 0.58
C SER A 30 11.92 9.36 1.88
N GLN A 31 10.62 9.33 2.19
CA GLN A 31 10.09 8.62 3.36
C GLN A 31 9.96 7.09 3.17
N ARG A 32 10.39 6.57 2.02
CA ARG A 32 10.16 5.17 1.63
C ARG A 32 11.41 4.28 1.71
N GLU A 33 12.58 4.84 1.97
CA GLU A 33 13.87 4.14 1.98
C GLU A 33 14.27 3.60 3.36
N ASP A 34 13.59 4.01 4.43
CA ASP A 34 13.86 3.61 5.82
C ASP A 34 13.12 2.31 6.23
N GLU A 35 12.53 1.56 5.30
CA GLU A 35 11.82 0.31 5.58
C GLU A 35 12.74 -0.91 5.43
N ASP A 36 12.79 -1.78 6.45
CA ASP A 36 13.49 -3.06 6.41
C ASP A 36 12.92 -3.98 5.30
N GLU A 37 13.73 -4.91 4.78
CA GLU A 37 13.35 -5.80 3.65
C GLU A 37 12.05 -6.59 3.90
N GLU A 38 11.85 -7.10 5.11
CA GLU A 38 10.62 -7.82 5.50
C GLU A 38 9.39 -6.91 5.42
N GLN A 39 9.53 -5.66 5.88
CA GLN A 39 8.47 -4.66 5.80
C GLN A 39 8.17 -4.28 4.35
N ARG A 40 9.21 -4.17 3.52
CA ARG A 40 9.08 -3.91 2.07
C ARG A 40 8.31 -5.04 1.37
N SER A 41 8.67 -6.30 1.61
CA SER A 41 7.97 -7.44 1.02
C SER A 41 6.50 -7.52 1.44
N SER A 42 6.22 -7.25 2.72
CA SER A 42 4.85 -7.19 3.25
C SER A 42 4.04 -6.07 2.59
N ARG A 43 4.66 -4.90 2.37
CA ARG A 43 4.05 -3.76 1.69
C ARG A 43 3.76 -4.06 0.22
N GLU A 44 4.67 -4.71 -0.48
CA GLU A 44 4.45 -5.13 -1.88
C GLU A 44 3.30 -6.14 -1.99
N ALA A 45 3.22 -7.11 -1.08
CA ALA A 45 2.10 -8.05 -1.02
C ALA A 45 0.77 -7.32 -0.75
N PHE A 46 0.76 -6.40 0.23
CA PHE A 46 -0.42 -5.60 0.55
C PHE A 46 -0.87 -4.71 -0.61
N LEU A 47 0.08 -4.11 -1.35
CA LEU A 47 -0.21 -3.33 -2.55
C LEU A 47 -0.90 -4.19 -3.62
N LYS A 48 -0.41 -5.40 -3.89
CA LYS A 48 -1.05 -6.34 -4.84
C LYS A 48 -2.48 -6.67 -4.43
N ILE A 49 -2.71 -6.93 -3.14
CA ILE A 49 -4.05 -7.17 -2.59
C ILE A 49 -4.95 -5.95 -2.80
N THR A 50 -4.44 -4.75 -2.51
CA THR A 50 -5.18 -3.50 -2.68
C THR A 50 -5.58 -3.27 -4.14
N LEU A 51 -4.65 -3.43 -5.08
CA LEU A 51 -4.92 -3.32 -6.52
C LEU A 51 -5.98 -4.32 -6.98
N HIS A 52 -5.93 -5.56 -6.47
CA HIS A 52 -6.94 -6.57 -6.78
C HIS A 52 -8.35 -6.12 -6.34
N PHE A 53 -8.49 -5.59 -5.12
CA PHE A 53 -9.77 -5.09 -4.63
C PHE A 53 -10.27 -3.86 -5.40
N LEU A 54 -9.38 -2.91 -5.72
CA LEU A 54 -9.75 -1.73 -6.51
C LEU A 54 -10.34 -2.13 -7.87
N ARG A 55 -9.69 -3.06 -8.58
CA ARG A 55 -10.18 -3.59 -9.86
C ARG A 55 -11.51 -4.33 -9.69
N LYS A 56 -11.65 -5.15 -8.64
CA LYS A 56 -12.93 -5.83 -8.32
C LYS A 56 -14.06 -4.84 -8.04
N MET A 57 -13.74 -3.68 -7.48
CA MET A 57 -14.68 -2.58 -7.22
C MET A 57 -14.90 -1.66 -8.43
N LYS A 58 -14.32 -1.96 -9.61
CA LYS A 58 -14.34 -1.12 -10.82
C LYS A 58 -13.74 0.28 -10.60
N GLN A 59 -12.73 0.37 -9.74
CA GLN A 59 -11.95 1.58 -9.46
C GLN A 59 -10.63 1.52 -10.24
N ASP A 60 -10.71 1.31 -11.56
CA ASP A 60 -9.54 1.03 -12.40
C ASP A 60 -8.58 2.23 -12.48
N GLU A 61 -9.11 3.46 -12.63
CA GLU A 61 -8.29 4.69 -12.64
C GLU A 61 -7.49 4.86 -11.33
N LEU A 62 -8.10 4.51 -10.19
CA LEU A 62 -7.44 4.58 -8.89
C LEU A 62 -6.37 3.49 -8.75
N ALA A 63 -6.63 2.29 -9.28
CA ALA A 63 -5.65 1.21 -9.31
C ALA A 63 -4.44 1.60 -10.17
N ASP A 64 -4.66 2.19 -11.34
CA ASP A 64 -3.60 2.61 -12.26
C ASP A 64 -2.78 3.78 -11.70
N CYS A 65 -3.45 4.76 -11.08
CA CYS A 65 -2.78 5.86 -10.37
C CYS A 65 -1.92 5.33 -9.21
N LEU A 66 -2.44 4.37 -8.44
CA LEU A 66 -1.69 3.77 -7.35
C LEU A 66 -0.49 2.94 -7.84
N GLN A 67 -0.67 2.17 -8.92
CA GLN A 67 0.37 1.33 -9.51
C GLN A 67 1.51 2.17 -10.10
N SER A 68 1.18 3.23 -10.85
CA SER A 68 2.17 4.14 -11.47
C SER A 68 3.02 4.93 -10.46
N ARG A 69 2.50 5.17 -9.25
CA ARG A 69 3.22 5.84 -8.16
C ARG A 69 3.92 4.88 -7.20
N SER A 70 3.86 3.59 -7.49
CA SER A 70 4.51 2.53 -6.71
C SER A 70 5.76 2.03 -7.42
N PRO A 71 6.90 1.89 -6.72
CA PRO A 71 8.16 1.44 -7.34
C PRO A 71 8.14 -0.04 -7.78
N ALA A 72 7.05 -0.79 -7.51
CA ALA A 72 6.85 -2.16 -7.97
C ALA A 72 6.40 -2.26 -9.45
N GLY A 73 6.31 -1.12 -10.16
CA GLY A 73 5.92 -1.01 -11.55
C GLY A 73 7.08 -0.85 -12.55
N VAL A 74 8.31 -1.17 -12.16
CA VAL A 74 9.47 -1.29 -13.06
C VAL A 74 9.85 -2.75 -13.22
#